data_AF-A0A7X6YTC3-F1
#
_entry.id   AF-A0A7X6YTC3-F1
#
_cell.length_a   1.000
_cell.length_b   1.000
_cell.length_c   1.000
_cell.angle_alpha   90.00
_cell.angle_beta   90.00
_cell.angle_gamma   90.00
#
_symmetry.space_group_name_H-M   'P 1'
#
loop_
_entity.id
_entity.type
_entity.pdbx_description
1 polymer ?
#
loop_
_entity_poly.entity_id
_entity_poly.type
_entity_poly.pdbx_seq_one_letter_code
_entity_poly.pdbx_strand_id
1 'polypeptide(L)' 'MKQRKIPMRKCVVTNENYPKKELIRIVRNKENEVFVDPT' A
#
# COMPACT_ATOMS: atom_id res chain seq x y z
N MET A 1 -8.60 -0.07 -26.59
CA MET A 1 -8.52 0.60 -25.26
C MET A 1 -7.11 0.43 -24.72
N LYS A 2 -6.45 1.49 -24.23
CA LYS A 2 -5.08 1.39 -23.69
C LYS A 2 -5.13 0.65 -22.35
N GLN A 3 -4.41 -0.47 -22.24
CA GLN A 3 -4.33 -1.26 -21.01
C GLN A 3 -3.68 -0.40 -19.90
N ARG A 4 -4.41 -0.18 -18.80
CA ARG A 4 -3.91 0.61 -17.67
C ARG A 4 -2.93 -0.25 -16.87
N LYS A 5 -1.75 0.27 -16.56
CA LYS A 5 -0.78 -0.42 -15.71
C LYS A 5 -1.36 -0.54 -14.30
N ILE A 6 -1.27 -1.74 -13.73
CA ILE A 6 -1.62 -1.96 -12.33
C ILE A 6 -0.45 -1.41 -11.48
N PRO A 7 -0.70 -0.45 -10.58
CA PRO A 7 0.34 0.06 -9.71
C PRO A 7 0.77 -1.03 -8.72
N MET A 8 2.07 -1.30 -8.67
CA MET A 8 2.71 -2.18 -7.70
C MET A 8 3.25 -1.34 -6.54
N ARG A 9 3.24 -1.90 -5.33
CA ARG A 9 3.85 -1.29 -4.14
C ARG A 9 4.75 -2.33 -3.46
N LYS A 10 5.80 -1.84 -2.82
CA LYS A 10 6.70 -2.67 -2.03
C LYS A 10 6.12 -2.92 -0.64
N CYS A 11 6.05 -4.17 -0.23
CA CYS A 11 5.71 -4.54 1.15
C CYS A 11 6.88 -4.20 2.08
N VAL A 12 6.60 -3.56 3.21
CA VAL A 12 7.64 -3.18 4.19
C VAL A 12 8.20 -4.41 4.92
N VAL A 13 7.38 -5.46 5.10
CA VAL A 13 7.77 -6.67 5.84
C VAL A 13 8.62 -7.61 4.96
N THR A 14 8.11 -7.98 3.79
CA THR A 14 8.76 -8.97 2.91
C THR A 14 9.72 -8.35 1.90
N ASN A 15 9.73 -7.02 1.74
CA ASN A 15 10.49 -6.29 0.72
C ASN A 15 10.17 -6.64 -0.76
N GLU A 16 9.11 -7.41 -1.01
CA GLU A 16 8.66 -7.77 -2.36
C GLU A 16 7.59 -6.80 -2.89
N ASN A 17 7.37 -6.83 -4.21
CA ASN A 17 6.37 -5.98 -4.86
C ASN A 17 5.03 -6.72 -5.01
N TYR A 18 3.97 -6.14 -4.48
CA TYR A 18 2.60 -6.65 -4.61
C TYR A 18 1.70 -5.62 -5.32
N PRO A 19 0.63 -6.07 -6.00
CA PRO A 19 -0.38 -5.18 -6.57
C PRO A 19 -1.04 -4.30 -5.50
N LYS A 20 -1.39 -3.04 -5.85
CA LYS A 20 -2.05 -2.10 -4.92
C LYS A 20 -3.28 -2.70 -4.22
N LYS A 21 -4.08 -3.52 -4.91
CA LYS A 21 -5.34 -4.08 -4.39
C LYS A 21 -5.17 -5.13 -3.29
N GLU A 22 -3.99 -5.75 -3.21
CA GLU A 22 -3.72 -6.84 -2.26
C GLU A 22 -3.04 -6.33 -0.97
N LEU A 23 -2.63 -5.06 -0.95
CA LEU A 23 -1.91 -4.48 0.16
C LEU A 23 -2.83 -3.64 1.05
N ILE A 24 -2.72 -3.85 2.36
CA ILE A 24 -3.35 -3.01 3.37
C ILE A 24 -2.47 -1.76 3.59
N ARG A 25 -3.08 -0.57 3.61
CA ARG A 25 -2.37 0.68 3.87
C ARG A 25 -2.38 0.96 5.37
N ILE A 26 -1.19 1.14 5.95
CA ILE A 26 -1.00 1.57 7.34
C ILE A 26 -0.38 2.96 7.32
N VAL A 27 -0.95 3.90 8.06
CA VAL A 27 -0.48 5.29 8.14
C VAL A 27 -0.08 5.60 9.58
N ARG A 28 1.01 6.35 9.74
CA ARG A 28 1.45 6.92 11.01
C ARG A 28 1.37 8.44 10.91
N ASN A 29 0.65 9.09 11.83
CA ASN A 29 0.56 10.55 11.86
C ASN A 29 1.77 11.18 12.58
N LYS A 30 1.82 12.53 12.63
CA LYS A 30 2.90 13.28 13.32
C LYS A 30 2.87 13.11 14.84
N GLU A 31 1.75 12.66 15.39
CA GLU A 31 1.52 12.40 16.82
C GLU A 31 1.84 10.94 17.20
N ASN A 32 2.43 10.17 16.27
CA ASN A 32 2.78 8.76 16.41
C ASN A 32 1.63 7.77 16.54
N GLU A 33 0.40 8.18 16.26
CA GLU A 33 -0.73 7.27 16.17
C GLU A 33 -0.68 6.48 14.86
N VAL A 34 -1.01 5.19 14.95
CA VAL A 34 -0.99 4.25 13.83
C VAL A 34 -2.40 3.76 13.57
N PHE A 35 -2.86 3.88 12.31
CA PHE A 35 -4.18 3.42 11.89
C PHE A 35 -4.14 2.71 10.54
N VAL A 36 -5.10 1.82 10.35
CA VAL A 36 -5.35 1.14 9.08
C VAL A 36 -6.22 2.04 8.21
N ASP A 37 -5.76 2.32 7.00
CA ASP A 37 -6.52 3.07 6.00
C ASP A 37 -7.16 2.07 5.00
N PRO A 38 -8.50 1.94 5.01
CA PRO A 38 -9.21 0.99 4.14
C PRO A 38 -9.37 1.47 2.68
N THR A 39 -8.82 2.63 2.30
CA THR A 39 -9.02 3.30 1.00
C THR A 39 -7.95 2.99 -0.06
#